data_AF-A0A3L5TSU7-F1
#
_entry.id   AF-A0A3L5TSU7-F1
#
_cell.length_a   1.000
_cell.length_b   1.000
_cell.length_c   1.000
_cell.angle_alpha   90.00
_cell.angle_beta   90.00
_cell.angle_gamma   90.00
#
_symmetry.space_group_name_H-M   'P 1'
#
loop_
_entity.id
_entity.type
_entity.pdbx_description
1 polymer ?
#
loop_
_entity_poly.entity_id
_entity_poly.type
_entity_poly.pdbx_seq_one_letter_code
_entity_poly.pdbx_strand_id
1 'polypeptide(L)'
;MNYVIDRGDYFKVRLSSWNKPIVIGEEFAIEVRCNSTAEEADPGGYGINFQKNRTEDAGIIFHFKPIAPESTVVFNTLHNKGGRNVWDVETRIQNDKVKEIYFSKSFKLKLKPITKSTILVYVNDSFITEYECKERDITETDYICFSPSISIEKY
;
A
#
# COMPACT_ATOMS: atom_id res chain seq x y z
N MET A 1 -5.09 -7.52 -17.87
CA MET A 1 -4.85 -6.19 -17.28
C MET A 1 -3.47 -5.74 -17.74
N ASN A 2 -3.35 -4.54 -18.33
CA ASN A 2 -2.06 -4.06 -18.88
C ASN A 2 -1.35 -3.20 -17.83
N TYR A 3 -0.32 -3.76 -17.18
CA TYR A 3 0.56 -3.00 -16.29
C TYR A 3 1.59 -2.23 -17.12
N VAL A 4 1.89 -1.00 -16.72
CA VAL A 4 3.00 -0.23 -17.31
C VAL A 4 4.19 -0.36 -16.37
N ILE A 5 5.27 -0.95 -16.88
CA ILE A 5 6.57 -1.02 -16.19
C ILE A 5 7.30 0.29 -16.52
N ASP A 6 7.35 1.23 -15.57
CA ASP A 6 8.29 2.35 -15.65
C ASP A 6 9.64 1.87 -15.14
N ARG A 7 10.74 2.36 -15.74
CA ARG A 7 12.11 1.96 -15.37
C ARG A 7 12.46 2.49 -13.97
N GLY A 8 12.04 1.74 -12.95
CA GLY A 8 12.28 1.96 -11.53
C GLY A 8 11.32 1.12 -10.68
N ASP A 9 11.72 -0.13 -10.40
CA ASP A 9 11.34 -1.03 -9.28
C ASP A 9 9.86 -1.24 -8.87
N TYR A 10 8.86 -0.59 -9.45
CA TYR A 10 7.45 -0.73 -9.07
C TYR A 10 6.52 -0.81 -10.29
N PHE A 11 5.54 -1.72 -10.24
CA PHE A 11 4.39 -1.71 -11.14
C PHE A 11 3.40 -0.63 -10.71
N LYS A 12 2.65 -0.07 -11.67
CA LYS A 12 1.71 1.03 -11.41
C LYS A 12 0.36 0.74 -12.05
N VAL A 13 -0.71 1.02 -11.31
CA VAL A 13 -2.08 0.98 -11.82
C VAL A 13 -2.82 2.26 -11.46
N ARG A 14 -3.58 2.78 -12.43
CA ARG A 14 -4.37 4.00 -12.25
C ARG A 14 -5.76 3.64 -11.75
N LEU A 15 -6.23 4.24 -10.67
CA LEU A 15 -7.54 3.94 -10.07
C LEU A 15 -8.70 4.26 -11.01
N SER A 16 -8.60 5.33 -11.80
CA SER A 16 -9.60 5.66 -12.81
C SER A 16 -9.77 4.57 -13.88
N SER A 17 -8.75 3.74 -14.15
CA SER A 17 -8.89 2.59 -15.05
C SER A 17 -9.77 1.48 -14.49
N TRP A 18 -10.02 1.50 -13.17
CA TRP A 18 -10.92 0.58 -12.48
C TRP A 18 -12.28 1.18 -12.18
N ASN A 19 -12.50 2.48 -12.50
CA ASN A 19 -13.67 3.25 -12.09
C ASN A 19 -13.97 3.12 -10.58
N LYS A 20 -12.92 3.14 -9.75
CA LYS A 20 -12.98 2.87 -8.31
C LYS A 20 -12.18 3.92 -7.53
N PRO A 21 -12.70 5.14 -7.36
CA PRO A 21 -12.05 6.16 -6.55
C PRO A 21 -12.07 5.78 -5.06
N ILE A 22 -11.18 6.39 -4.27
CA ILE A 22 -11.23 6.30 -2.81
C ILE A 22 -12.12 7.44 -2.29
N VAL A 23 -13.19 7.08 -1.57
CA VAL A 23 -14.22 8.03 -1.09
C VAL A 23 -14.32 7.94 0.43
N ILE A 24 -14.50 9.10 1.09
CA ILE A 24 -14.69 9.15 2.54
C ILE A 24 -15.96 8.41 2.94
N GLY A 25 -15.84 7.55 3.95
CA GLY A 25 -16.93 6.72 4.48
C GLY A 25 -17.12 5.40 3.73
N GLU A 26 -16.59 5.25 2.53
CA GLU A 26 -16.73 4.03 1.71
C GLU A 26 -15.50 3.12 1.84
N GLU A 27 -15.72 1.81 1.64
CA GLU A 27 -14.64 0.84 1.63
C GLU A 27 -13.98 0.78 0.24
N PHE A 28 -12.67 0.95 0.20
CA PHE A 28 -11.84 0.63 -0.96
C PHE A 28 -11.06 -0.64 -0.68
N ALA A 29 -11.08 -1.60 -1.62
CA ALA A 29 -10.40 -2.88 -1.44
C ALA A 29 -9.70 -3.34 -2.73
N ILE A 30 -8.56 -3.99 -2.52
CA ILE A 30 -7.78 -4.69 -3.53
C ILE A 30 -7.44 -6.10 -3.04
N GLU A 31 -7.30 -7.03 -3.97
CA GLU A 31 -6.69 -8.34 -3.70
C GLU A 31 -5.20 -8.28 -4.05
N VAL A 32 -4.38 -8.80 -3.16
CA VAL A 32 -2.92 -8.82 -3.30
C VAL A 32 -2.46 -10.26 -3.26
N ARG A 33 -1.64 -10.65 -4.23
CA ARG A 33 -1.01 -11.97 -4.30
C ARG A 33 0.51 -11.82 -4.30
N CYS A 34 1.19 -12.49 -3.38
CA CYS A 34 2.65 -12.61 -3.45
C CYS A 34 3.03 -13.58 -4.58
N ASN A 35 3.93 -13.15 -5.47
CA ASN A 35 4.39 -13.95 -6.62
C ASN A 35 5.50 -14.92 -6.22
N SER A 36 6.25 -14.61 -5.15
CA SER A 36 7.27 -15.48 -4.55
C SER A 36 6.66 -16.36 -3.48
N THR A 37 7.25 -17.53 -3.24
CA THR A 37 6.90 -18.30 -2.04
C THR A 37 7.30 -17.53 -0.78
N ALA A 38 6.72 -17.86 0.36
CA ALA A 38 7.03 -17.18 1.62
C ALA A 38 8.48 -17.40 2.09
N GLU A 39 9.17 -18.42 1.58
CA GLU A 39 10.59 -18.71 1.85
C GLU A 39 11.52 -17.89 0.96
N GLU A 40 11.06 -17.50 -0.22
CA GLU A 40 11.77 -16.67 -1.20
C GLU A 40 11.44 -15.18 -1.07
N ALA A 41 10.59 -14.83 -0.10
CA ALA A 41 10.21 -13.45 0.16
C ALA A 41 11.45 -12.58 0.41
N ASP A 42 11.51 -11.43 -0.27
CA ASP A 42 12.55 -10.42 -0.05
C ASP A 42 12.67 -10.13 1.45
N PRO A 43 13.88 -10.24 2.06
CA PRO A 43 14.05 -9.97 3.48
C PRO A 43 13.64 -8.53 3.86
N GLY A 44 13.66 -7.60 2.91
CA GLY A 44 13.17 -6.24 3.04
C GLY A 44 11.66 -6.08 2.89
N GLY A 45 10.92 -7.15 2.58
CA GLY A 45 9.47 -7.11 2.31
C GLY A 45 9.10 -6.56 0.94
N TYR A 46 7.83 -6.18 0.77
CA TYR A 46 7.34 -5.49 -0.44
C TYR A 46 6.49 -4.28 -0.07
N GLY A 47 6.40 -3.30 -0.96
CA GLY A 47 5.63 -2.08 -0.75
C GLY A 47 4.37 -2.01 -1.62
N ILE A 48 3.31 -1.46 -1.05
CA ILE A 48 2.12 -0.98 -1.76
C ILE A 48 1.96 0.51 -1.42
N ASN A 49 1.99 1.36 -2.43
CA ASN A 49 1.99 2.82 -2.31
C ASN A 49 0.73 3.38 -2.95
N PHE A 50 -0.01 4.18 -2.19
CA PHE A 50 -1.13 4.99 -2.68
C PHE A 50 -0.62 6.41 -2.89
N GLN A 51 -0.66 6.90 -4.12
CA GLN A 51 -0.08 8.19 -4.50
C GLN A 51 -0.93 8.95 -5.52
N LYS A 52 -0.78 10.28 -5.49
CA LYS A 52 -1.58 11.20 -6.33
C LYS A 52 -1.20 11.15 -7.81
N ASN A 53 0.09 11.01 -8.11
CA ASN A 53 0.64 11.11 -9.47
C ASN A 53 1.48 9.88 -9.81
N ARG A 54 1.68 9.62 -11.11
CA ARG A 54 2.48 8.49 -11.62
C ARG A 54 3.99 8.62 -11.37
N THR A 55 4.49 9.84 -11.21
CA THR A 55 5.92 10.16 -11.22
C THR A 55 6.64 9.59 -9.99
N GLU A 56 7.95 9.36 -10.09
CA GLU A 56 8.76 8.78 -9.01
C GLU A 56 9.02 9.76 -7.87
N ASP A 57 8.92 11.06 -8.14
CA ASP A 57 8.96 12.13 -7.15
C ASP A 57 7.59 12.39 -6.50
N ALA A 58 6.56 11.63 -6.88
CA ALA A 58 5.26 11.73 -6.26
C ALA A 58 5.38 11.33 -4.79
N GLY A 59 4.88 12.19 -3.90
CA GLY A 59 4.69 11.81 -2.50
C GLY A 59 3.75 10.61 -2.38
N ILE A 60 4.01 9.78 -1.40
CA ILE A 60 3.20 8.60 -1.07
C ILE A 60 2.27 8.99 0.06
N ILE A 61 0.97 8.95 -0.20
CA ILE A 61 -0.08 9.29 0.76
C ILE A 61 -0.20 8.19 1.82
N PHE A 62 -0.07 6.93 1.39
CA PHE A 62 -0.08 5.77 2.26
C PHE A 62 0.82 4.68 1.71
N HIS A 63 1.82 4.29 2.50
CA HIS A 63 2.71 3.16 2.25
C HIS A 63 2.31 2.01 3.16
N PHE A 64 2.10 0.83 2.60
CA PHE A 64 1.85 -0.43 3.31
C PHE A 64 2.97 -1.41 2.98
N LYS A 65 3.67 -1.91 4.00
CA LYS A 65 4.85 -2.78 3.80
C LYS A 65 4.94 -3.88 4.86
N PRO A 66 4.50 -5.11 4.56
CA PRO A 66 4.77 -6.26 5.41
C PRO A 66 6.22 -6.72 5.23
N ILE A 67 6.87 -7.11 6.33
CA ILE A 67 8.27 -7.57 6.40
C ILE A 67 8.30 -8.88 7.19
N ALA A 68 8.45 -10.02 6.50
CA ALA A 68 8.37 -11.35 7.11
C ALA A 68 9.47 -11.63 8.15
N PRO A 69 10.76 -11.34 7.91
CA PRO A 69 11.81 -11.61 8.91
C PRO A 69 11.65 -10.81 10.20
N GLU A 70 11.03 -9.63 10.13
CA GLU A 70 10.78 -8.77 11.30
C GLU A 70 9.41 -9.04 11.95
N SER A 71 8.60 -9.94 11.40
CA SER A 71 7.20 -10.16 11.81
C SER A 71 6.44 -8.84 11.99
N THR A 72 6.63 -7.90 11.06
CA THR A 72 6.12 -6.53 11.20
C THR A 72 5.36 -6.09 9.95
N VAL A 73 4.33 -5.27 10.13
CA VAL A 73 3.77 -4.44 9.06
C VAL A 73 4.11 -2.99 9.33
N VAL A 74 4.75 -2.34 8.36
CA VAL A 74 5.15 -0.94 8.41
C VAL A 74 4.18 -0.10 7.59
N PHE A 75 3.78 1.03 8.17
CA PHE A 75 2.97 2.04 7.52
C PHE A 75 3.70 3.37 7.55
N ASN A 76 3.69 4.11 6.44
CA ASN A 76 4.33 5.42 6.40
C ASN A 76 3.72 6.34 5.33
N THR A 77 4.07 7.63 5.40
CA THR A 77 3.74 8.67 4.43
C THR A 77 5.04 9.28 3.92
N LEU A 78 5.15 9.51 2.61
CA LEU A 78 6.29 10.16 1.98
C LEU A 78 5.90 11.57 1.51
N HIS A 79 6.63 12.57 1.99
CA HIS A 79 6.47 13.95 1.55
C HIS A 79 7.48 14.29 0.47
N ASN A 80 7.04 15.06 -0.52
CA ASN A 80 7.97 15.79 -1.37
C ASN A 80 8.04 17.22 -0.81
N LYS A 81 9.14 17.55 -0.13
CA LYS A 81 9.38 18.87 0.47
C LYS A 81 10.57 19.51 -0.23
N GLY A 82 10.33 20.57 -0.99
CA GLY A 82 11.39 21.31 -1.68
C GLY A 82 12.17 20.48 -2.71
N GLY A 83 11.50 19.58 -3.43
CA GLY A 83 12.13 18.72 -4.44
C GLY A 83 12.86 17.49 -3.87
N ARG A 84 12.66 17.17 -2.59
CA ARG A 84 13.22 15.97 -1.94
C ARG A 84 12.14 15.13 -1.30
N ASN A 85 12.28 13.82 -1.44
CA ASN A 85 11.45 12.83 -0.79
C ASN A 85 11.92 12.63 0.67
N VAL A 86 11.00 12.82 1.62
CA VAL A 86 11.22 12.70 3.05
C VAL A 86 10.13 11.82 3.65
N TRP A 87 10.51 10.67 4.20
CA TRP A 87 9.62 9.79 4.94
C TRP A 87 9.27 10.40 6.29
N ASP A 88 8.03 10.22 6.74
CA ASP A 88 7.66 10.51 8.11
C ASP A 88 8.13 9.38 9.06
N VAL A 89 7.83 9.51 10.35
CA VAL A 89 8.03 8.48 11.35
C VAL A 89 7.13 7.28 11.05
N GLU A 90 7.74 6.11 10.96
CA GLU A 90 7.04 4.86 10.69
C GLU A 90 6.06 4.50 11.81
N THR A 91 4.90 3.97 11.42
CA THR A 91 4.04 3.19 12.32
C THR A 91 4.33 1.72 12.07
N ARG A 92 4.67 0.97 13.11
CA ARG A 92 5.04 -0.45 13.03
C ARG A 92 4.11 -1.29 13.89
N ILE A 93 3.58 -2.36 13.32
CA ILE A 93 2.71 -3.30 14.03
C ILE A 93 3.33 -4.68 13.99
N GLN A 94 3.64 -5.22 15.18
CA GLN A 94 4.12 -6.58 15.32
C GLN A 94 2.99 -7.58 15.05
N ASN A 95 3.27 -8.59 14.23
CA ASN A 95 2.34 -9.65 13.89
C ASN A 95 3.11 -10.91 13.46
N ASP A 96 3.08 -11.94 14.31
CA ASP A 96 3.78 -13.21 14.07
C ASP A 96 3.23 -14.02 12.89
N LYS A 97 2.05 -13.65 12.37
CA LYS A 97 1.42 -14.26 11.20
C LYS A 97 1.73 -13.53 9.90
N VAL A 98 2.67 -12.58 9.90
CA VAL A 98 3.00 -11.82 8.68
C VAL A 98 3.33 -12.73 7.51
N LYS A 99 4.15 -13.77 7.74
CA LYS A 99 4.53 -14.74 6.70
C LYS A 99 3.29 -15.46 6.13
N GLU A 100 2.41 -15.95 6.99
CA GLU A 100 1.20 -16.69 6.59
C GLU A 100 0.21 -15.81 5.81
N ILE A 101 -0.03 -14.59 6.29
CA ILE A 101 -1.07 -13.71 5.76
C ILE A 101 -0.62 -13.03 4.46
N TYR A 102 0.61 -12.50 4.45
CA TYR A 102 1.05 -11.56 3.40
C TYR A 102 1.95 -12.19 2.34
N PHE A 103 2.51 -13.37 2.60
CA PHE A 103 3.49 -14.01 1.71
C PHE A 103 3.09 -15.43 1.27
N SER A 104 2.32 -16.18 2.07
CA SER A 104 1.92 -17.54 1.71
C SER A 104 0.63 -17.63 0.89
N LYS A 105 -0.23 -16.61 0.94
CA LYS A 105 -1.57 -16.63 0.31
C LYS A 105 -1.89 -15.26 -0.31
N SER A 106 -2.94 -15.24 -1.12
CA SER A 106 -3.57 -13.96 -1.50
C SER A 106 -4.31 -13.38 -0.30
N PHE A 107 -4.33 -12.07 -0.15
CA PHE A 107 -5.06 -11.37 0.91
C PHE A 107 -5.79 -10.14 0.36
N LYS A 108 -6.86 -9.75 1.06
CA LYS A 108 -7.59 -8.52 0.76
C LYS A 108 -7.05 -7.39 1.63
N LEU A 109 -6.45 -6.37 1.01
CA LEU A 109 -6.16 -5.09 1.68
C LEU A 109 -7.35 -4.16 1.48
N LYS A 110 -7.92 -3.68 2.57
CA LYS A 110 -9.05 -2.77 2.55
C LYS A 110 -8.75 -1.52 3.36
N LEU A 111 -9.07 -0.37 2.78
CA LEU A 111 -8.99 0.95 3.38
C LEU A 111 -10.41 1.52 3.52
N LYS A 112 -10.71 2.11 4.67
CA LYS A 112 -11.93 2.91 4.87
C LYS A 112 -11.52 4.29 5.36
N PRO A 113 -11.52 5.32 4.49
CA PRO A 113 -11.24 6.68 4.93
C PRO A 113 -12.37 7.18 5.83
N ILE A 114 -11.99 7.73 6.98
CA ILE A 114 -12.92 8.34 7.96
C ILE A 114 -12.87 9.85 7.84
N THR A 115 -11.69 10.39 7.53
CA THR A 115 -11.47 11.79 7.17
C THR A 115 -10.64 11.83 5.87
N LYS A 116 -10.23 13.04 5.46
CA LYS A 116 -9.29 13.19 4.34
C LYS A 116 -7.93 12.55 4.62
N SER A 117 -7.46 12.59 5.87
CA SER A 117 -6.12 12.12 6.24
C SER A 117 -6.14 10.90 7.14
N THR A 118 -7.29 10.48 7.66
CA THR A 118 -7.41 9.33 8.57
C THR A 118 -8.09 8.16 7.86
N ILE A 119 -7.45 6.99 7.88
CA ILE A 119 -7.99 5.74 7.31
C ILE A 119 -8.00 4.62 8.34
N LEU A 120 -9.01 3.75 8.26
CA LEU A 120 -8.98 2.44 8.91
C LEU A 120 -8.44 1.41 7.91
N VAL A 121 -7.47 0.62 8.35
CA VAL A 121 -6.81 -0.41 7.55
C VAL A 121 -7.26 -1.79 8.02
N TYR A 122 -7.70 -2.60 7.06
CA TYR A 122 -8.14 -3.97 7.29
C TYR A 122 -7.39 -4.93 6.36
N VAL A 123 -7.13 -6.13 6.87
CA VAL A 123 -6.58 -7.25 6.10
C VAL A 123 -7.48 -8.45 6.31
N ASN A 124 -7.98 -9.05 5.21
CA ASN A 124 -8.94 -10.16 5.26
C ASN A 124 -10.13 -9.87 6.19
N ASP A 125 -10.69 -8.65 6.07
CA ASP A 125 -11.80 -8.11 6.88
C ASP A 125 -11.51 -7.95 8.39
N SER A 126 -10.30 -8.27 8.85
CA SER A 126 -9.85 -7.99 10.22
C SER A 126 -9.27 -6.58 10.31
N PHE A 127 -9.68 -5.82 11.32
CA PHE A 127 -9.10 -4.51 11.61
C PHE A 127 -7.63 -4.65 12.03
N ILE A 128 -6.76 -3.83 11.45
CA ILE A 128 -5.32 -3.82 11.75
C ILE A 128 -4.96 -2.55 12.51
N THR A 129 -5.31 -1.38 11.97
CA THR A 129 -5.01 -0.09 12.59
C THR A 129 -5.83 1.04 12.01
N GLU A 130 -5.97 2.10 12.80
CA GLU A 130 -6.21 3.44 12.28
C GLU A 130 -4.86 4.06 11.89
N TYR A 131 -4.78 4.70 10.74
CA TYR A 131 -3.57 5.35 10.26
C TYR A 131 -3.88 6.79 9.82
N GLU A 132 -3.05 7.73 10.29
CA GLU A 132 -3.09 9.12 9.87
C GLU A 132 -2.04 9.34 8.77
N CYS A 133 -2.51 9.60 7.55
CA CYS A 133 -1.76 9.98 6.34
C CYS A 133 -1.11 11.37 6.44
N LYS A 134 -0.68 11.80 7.64
CA LYS A 134 0.17 12.98 7.92
C LYS A 134 -0.14 14.17 7.01
N GLU A 135 -1.36 14.69 7.09
CA GLU A 135 -1.83 15.87 6.32
C GLU A 135 -1.97 15.68 4.78
N ARG A 136 -1.88 14.45 4.28
CA ARG A 136 -2.21 14.10 2.89
C ARG A 136 -3.67 13.66 2.79
N ASP A 137 -4.33 14.07 1.71
CA ASP A 137 -5.70 13.68 1.41
C ASP A 137 -5.70 12.35 0.64
N ILE A 138 -6.14 11.26 1.28
CA ILE A 138 -6.20 9.92 0.67
C ILE A 138 -7.15 9.84 -0.53
N THR A 139 -8.17 10.71 -0.58
CA THR A 139 -9.11 10.76 -1.71
C THR A 139 -8.46 11.27 -2.99
N GLU A 140 -7.30 11.90 -2.90
CA GLU A 140 -6.50 12.34 -4.06
C GLU A 140 -5.66 11.21 -4.68
N THR A 141 -5.76 9.97 -4.19
CA THR A 141 -5.05 8.85 -4.81
C THR A 141 -5.55 8.62 -6.23
N ASP A 142 -4.65 8.67 -7.22
CA ASP A 142 -4.94 8.26 -8.61
C ASP A 142 -4.14 7.02 -9.00
N TYR A 143 -3.07 6.67 -8.28
CA TYR A 143 -2.21 5.54 -8.58
C TYR A 143 -1.95 4.65 -7.36
N ILE A 144 -1.98 3.34 -7.59
CA ILE A 144 -1.36 2.34 -6.72
C ILE A 144 -0.07 1.89 -7.38
N CYS A 145 1.05 2.05 -6.68
CA CYS A 145 2.35 1.54 -7.10
C CYS A 145 2.76 0.39 -6.19
N PHE A 146 3.21 -0.72 -6.73
CA PHE A 146 3.50 -1.93 -5.95
C PHE A 146 4.74 -2.68 -6.44
N SER A 147 5.44 -3.35 -5.51
CA SER A 147 6.68 -4.05 -5.83
C SER A 147 6.47 -5.19 -6.84
N PRO A 148 7.51 -5.62 -7.59
CA PRO A 148 7.36 -6.61 -8.65
C PRO A 148 7.11 -8.03 -8.11
N SER A 149 7.44 -8.25 -6.84
CA SER A 149 7.20 -9.50 -6.10
C SER A 149 5.74 -9.74 -5.75
N ILE A 150 4.83 -8.80 -6.07
CA ILE A 150 3.39 -8.97 -5.86
C ILE A 150 2.59 -8.65 -7.13
N SER A 151 1.38 -9.20 -7.19
CA SER A 151 0.34 -8.86 -8.15
C SER A 151 -0.84 -8.28 -7.41
N ILE A 152 -1.51 -7.29 -8.00
CA ILE A 152 -2.71 -6.67 -7.44
C ILE A 152 -3.86 -6.79 -8.42
N GLU A 153 -5.00 -7.25 -7.94
CA GLU A 153 -6.25 -7.31 -8.69
C GLU A 153 -7.32 -6.44 -8.02
N LYS A 154 -8.27 -5.95 -8.83
CA LYS A 154 -9.43 -5.26 -8.31
C LYS A 154 -10.28 -6.26 -7.51
N TYR A 155 -10.73 -5.86 -6.33
CA TYR A 155 -11.78 -6.56 -5.58
C TYR A 155 -13.15 -6.00 -5.95
#